data_AF-A0A2S9XI93-F1
#
_entry.id   AF-A0A2S9XI93-F1
#
_cell.length_a   1.000
_cell.length_b   1.000
_cell.length_c   1.000
_cell.angle_alpha   90.00
_cell.angle_beta   90.00
_cell.angle_gamma   90.00
#
_symmetry.space_group_name_H-M   'P 1'
#
loop_
_entity.id
_entity.type
_entity.pdbx_description
1 polymer ?
#
loop_
_entity_poly.entity_id
_entity_poly.type
_entity_poly.pdbx_seq_one_letter_code
_entity_poly.pdbx_strand_id
1 'polypeptide(L)'
;MGRALRVGKTVAKYRRPQPATCRTIDIPQADRLAHLRRLALAIRDGVSHPATLQEYLGVDARHFNYYRHGAELLALAERDEQGLRITSLGERLLATAEGSLDERAVFRQAIAAAPPLAPFASLFAGESLTSAELARRIEALTGLSSSTARRRARTLLRWRRYLIGPEQPAAGALAIPKLGEQLERMVAHHNAVAKQRTLDWLHRATPARFEGICAELLAAMGYGQVRVVGGSGDGGVDVLAVHRDRWGHELAVAAQAKRWARSLGRRVVDEMIGVLVRGRLGQAILITTSDFSKAAREAGAAEPRLRLVNGAQLVELMAAHDVIVGFGRHGELVDLDPARDRLNPAPRLASVDELTARPAGPGL
;
A
#
# COMPACT_ATOMS: atom_id res chain seq x y z
N MET A 1 -55.63 18.51 44.74
CA MET A 1 -54.40 17.73 45.01
C MET A 1 -54.78 16.26 44.97
N GLY A 2 -54.06 15.41 44.23
CA GLY A 2 -54.32 13.96 44.16
C GLY A 2 -54.28 13.42 42.74
N ARG A 3 -53.07 13.08 42.29
CA ARG A 3 -52.72 12.67 40.93
C ARG A 3 -52.64 11.14 40.84
N ALA A 4 -53.13 10.60 39.72
CA ALA A 4 -52.70 9.40 38.99
C ALA A 4 -52.85 8.00 39.60
N LEU A 5 -53.39 7.09 38.77
CA LEU A 5 -52.69 5.87 38.34
C LEU A 5 -53.25 5.41 36.98
N ARG A 6 -52.56 5.77 35.88
CA ARG A 6 -52.70 5.10 34.58
C ARG A 6 -51.73 3.93 34.56
N VAL A 7 -52.25 2.72 34.36
CA VAL A 7 -51.45 1.52 34.14
C VAL A 7 -50.89 1.56 32.72
N GLY A 8 -49.67 2.05 32.59
CA GLY A 8 -48.89 1.95 31.35
C GLY A 8 -48.23 0.57 31.26
N LYS A 9 -48.70 -0.26 30.31
CA LYS A 9 -47.99 -1.48 29.91
C LYS A 9 -46.66 -1.08 29.28
N THR A 10 -45.59 -1.13 30.08
CA THR A 10 -44.22 -1.02 29.57
C THR A 10 -43.88 -2.37 28.92
N VAL A 11 -44.01 -2.45 27.59
CA VAL A 11 -43.41 -3.55 26.84
C VAL A 11 -41.89 -3.32 26.89
N ALA A 12 -41.23 -4.06 27.78
CA ALA A 12 -39.78 -4.08 27.86
C ALA A 12 -39.22 -4.47 26.48
N LYS A 13 -38.51 -3.53 25.84
CA LYS A 13 -37.72 -3.83 24.64
C LYS A 13 -36.76 -4.95 25.00
N TYR A 14 -36.96 -6.12 24.41
CA TYR A 14 -36.09 -7.28 24.55
C TYR A 14 -34.69 -6.90 24.04
N ARG A 15 -33.80 -6.53 24.97
CA ARG A 15 -32.39 -6.24 24.67
C ARG A 15 -31.73 -7.60 24.50
N ARG A 16 -31.44 -8.00 23.25
CA ARG A 16 -30.69 -9.23 22.98
C ARG A 16 -29.39 -9.23 23.80
N PRO A 17 -29.05 -10.32 24.50
CA PRO A 17 -27.81 -10.39 25.27
C PRO A 17 -26.60 -10.36 24.32
N GLN A 18 -25.57 -9.57 24.66
CA GLN A 18 -24.29 -9.55 23.97
C GLN A 18 -23.49 -10.81 24.29
N PRO A 19 -22.79 -11.38 23.30
CA PRO A 19 -21.45 -11.89 23.51
C PRO A 19 -20.51 -11.24 22.48
N ALA A 20 -19.99 -10.05 22.78
CA ALA A 20 -18.96 -9.45 21.94
C ALA A 20 -17.59 -9.98 22.35
N THR A 21 -17.16 -11.10 21.77
CA THR A 21 -15.80 -11.63 21.99
C THR A 21 -14.87 -11.42 20.78
N CYS A 22 -15.37 -10.88 19.66
CA CYS A 22 -14.56 -10.60 18.46
C CYS A 22 -15.03 -9.32 17.76
N ARG A 23 -14.12 -8.41 17.39
CA ARG A 23 -14.50 -7.18 16.69
C ARG A 23 -14.74 -7.48 15.21
N THR A 24 -15.63 -6.72 14.59
CA THR A 24 -15.99 -6.88 13.17
C THR A 24 -14.81 -6.74 12.21
N ILE A 25 -13.80 -5.96 12.59
CA ILE A 25 -12.57 -5.77 11.81
C ILE A 25 -11.68 -7.01 11.84
N ASP A 26 -11.72 -7.79 12.93
CA ASP A 26 -10.79 -8.87 13.21
C ASP A 26 -11.09 -10.15 12.37
N ILE A 27 -12.25 -10.22 11.71
CA ILE A 27 -12.56 -11.30 10.77
C ILE A 27 -12.03 -10.92 9.38
N PRO A 28 -11.16 -11.70 8.71
CA PRO A 28 -10.48 -11.27 7.48
C PRO A 28 -11.41 -11.16 6.26
N GLN A 29 -11.06 -10.26 5.34
CA GLN A 29 -11.65 -10.12 3.99
C GLN A 29 -10.63 -10.27 2.86
N ALA A 30 -9.36 -10.52 3.21
CA ALA A 30 -8.27 -10.82 2.30
C ALA A 30 -8.39 -12.27 1.83
N ASP A 31 -8.97 -12.50 0.66
CA ASP A 31 -9.41 -13.84 0.25
C ASP A 31 -8.30 -14.75 -0.31
N ARG A 32 -7.13 -14.18 -0.67
CA ARG A 32 -6.01 -14.93 -1.23
C ARG A 32 -4.77 -14.87 -0.32
N LEU A 33 -4.39 -16.00 0.28
CA LEU A 33 -3.17 -16.11 1.07
C LEU A 33 -1.90 -15.79 0.24
N ALA A 34 -1.90 -16.10 -1.06
CA ALA A 34 -0.82 -15.71 -1.98
C ALA A 34 -0.59 -14.20 -2.04
N HIS A 35 -1.63 -13.36 -1.95
CA HIS A 35 -1.47 -11.91 -1.90
C HIS A 35 -0.87 -11.44 -0.56
N LEU A 36 -1.14 -12.13 0.55
CA LEU A 36 -0.49 -11.84 1.83
C LEU A 36 1.00 -12.18 1.79
N ARG A 37 1.37 -13.31 1.16
CA ARG A 37 2.77 -13.64 0.90
C ARG A 37 3.44 -12.59 0.03
N ARG A 38 2.82 -12.20 -1.09
CA ARG A 38 3.36 -11.16 -1.98
C ARG A 38 3.57 -9.85 -1.23
N LEU A 39 2.60 -9.44 -0.41
CA LEU A 39 2.73 -8.24 0.42
C LEU A 39 3.93 -8.35 1.38
N ALA A 40 4.09 -9.48 2.07
CA ALA A 40 5.24 -9.73 2.93
C ALA A 40 6.57 -9.65 2.15
N LEU A 41 6.63 -10.22 0.95
CA LEU A 41 7.80 -10.14 0.06
C LEU A 41 8.19 -8.69 -0.26
N ALA A 42 7.21 -7.87 -0.66
CA ALA A 42 7.47 -6.46 -0.95
C ALA A 42 7.94 -5.68 0.28
N ILE A 43 7.35 -5.95 1.46
CA ILE A 43 7.75 -5.31 2.72
C ILE A 43 9.18 -5.71 3.12
N ARG A 44 9.55 -6.99 3.01
CA ARG A 44 10.91 -7.49 3.25
C ARG A 44 11.94 -6.73 2.41
N ASP A 45 11.61 -6.53 1.14
CA ASP A 45 12.50 -5.89 0.17
C ASP A 45 12.42 -4.35 0.20
N GLY A 46 11.83 -3.80 1.28
CA GLY A 46 11.85 -2.39 1.64
C GLY A 46 10.70 -1.55 1.12
N VAL A 47 9.77 -2.13 0.35
CA VAL A 47 8.65 -1.37 -0.24
C VAL A 47 7.67 -0.95 0.86
N SER A 48 7.52 0.35 1.04
CA SER A 48 6.69 0.95 2.09
C SER A 48 5.65 1.95 1.57
N HIS A 49 5.85 2.48 0.36
CA HIS A 49 4.94 3.45 -0.24
C HIS A 49 3.56 2.82 -0.55
N PRO A 50 2.45 3.32 0.01
CA PRO A 50 1.15 2.64 -0.06
C PRO A 50 0.61 2.43 -1.48
N ALA A 51 0.74 3.43 -2.35
CA ALA A 51 0.27 3.31 -3.73
C ALA A 51 1.09 2.27 -4.51
N THR A 52 2.38 2.17 -4.23
CA THR A 52 3.29 1.19 -4.85
C THR A 52 2.90 -0.23 -4.42
N LEU A 53 2.62 -0.44 -3.14
CA LEU A 53 2.15 -1.73 -2.63
C LEU A 53 0.77 -2.11 -3.17
N GLN A 54 -0.14 -1.14 -3.32
CA GLN A 54 -1.47 -1.35 -3.90
C GLN A 54 -1.39 -1.79 -5.36
N GLU A 55 -0.61 -1.07 -6.17
CA GLU A 55 -0.34 -1.40 -7.58
C GLU A 55 0.32 -2.77 -7.72
N TYR A 56 1.36 -3.04 -6.92
CA TYR A 56 2.07 -4.32 -6.93
C TYR A 56 1.13 -5.50 -6.67
N LEU A 57 0.19 -5.38 -5.73
CA LEU A 57 -0.80 -6.42 -5.47
C LEU A 57 -1.91 -6.50 -6.55
N GLY A 58 -2.03 -5.50 -7.41
CA GLY A 58 -3.07 -5.42 -8.44
C GLY A 58 -4.48 -5.33 -7.85
N VAL A 59 -4.66 -4.54 -6.79
CA VAL A 59 -5.94 -4.42 -6.06
C VAL A 59 -6.34 -2.96 -5.85
N ASP A 60 -7.63 -2.71 -5.61
CA ASP A 60 -8.08 -1.36 -5.24
C ASP A 60 -7.69 -1.00 -3.78
N ALA A 61 -7.82 0.28 -3.43
CA ALA A 61 -7.45 0.78 -2.11
C ALA A 61 -8.21 0.10 -0.95
N ARG A 62 -9.46 -0.32 -1.18
CA ARG A 62 -10.26 -1.01 -0.16
C ARG A 62 -9.74 -2.43 0.05
N HIS A 63 -9.49 -3.17 -1.03
CA HIS A 63 -8.92 -4.52 -0.93
C HIS A 63 -7.48 -4.50 -0.40
N PHE A 64 -6.68 -3.51 -0.77
CA PHE A 64 -5.33 -3.33 -0.21
C PHE A 64 -5.37 -3.24 1.31
N ASN A 65 -6.29 -2.45 1.86
CA ASN A 65 -6.48 -2.35 3.31
C ASN A 65 -6.87 -3.69 3.96
N TYR A 66 -7.65 -4.53 3.28
CA TYR A 66 -7.93 -5.88 3.77
C TYR A 66 -6.69 -6.76 3.78
N TYR A 67 -5.84 -6.68 2.76
CA TYR A 67 -4.60 -7.45 2.69
C TYR A 67 -3.58 -6.98 3.73
N ARG A 68 -3.41 -5.66 3.91
CA ARG A 68 -2.58 -5.10 4.99
C ARG A 68 -3.04 -5.60 6.36
N HIS A 69 -4.34 -5.46 6.66
CA HIS A 69 -4.87 -5.92 7.93
C HIS A 69 -4.76 -7.44 8.08
N GLY A 70 -4.93 -8.21 7.01
CA GLY A 70 -4.73 -9.66 7.02
C GLY A 70 -3.29 -10.07 7.32
N ALA A 71 -2.31 -9.31 6.82
CA ALA A 71 -0.89 -9.56 7.10
C ALA A 71 -0.55 -9.26 8.58
N GLU A 72 -1.12 -8.18 9.14
CA GLU A 72 -1.03 -7.86 10.57
C GLU A 72 -1.72 -8.92 11.44
N LEU A 73 -2.94 -9.34 11.07
CA LEU A 73 -3.72 -10.36 11.78
C LEU A 73 -2.97 -11.70 11.87
N LEU A 74 -2.32 -12.11 10.78
CA LEU A 74 -1.53 -13.34 10.71
C LEU A 74 -0.10 -13.17 11.21
N ALA A 75 0.25 -12.00 11.78
CA ALA A 75 1.58 -11.65 12.23
C ALA A 75 2.66 -11.91 11.17
N LEU A 76 2.36 -11.67 9.89
CA LEU A 76 3.31 -11.74 8.76
C LEU A 76 4.06 -10.41 8.58
N ALA A 77 3.39 -9.32 8.92
CA ALA A 77 3.95 -7.99 8.99
C ALA A 77 3.40 -7.28 10.24
N GLU A 78 4.17 -6.35 10.77
CA GLU A 78 3.77 -5.49 11.88
C GLU A 78 3.99 -4.03 11.54
N ARG A 79 3.36 -3.14 12.31
CA ARG A 79 3.47 -1.70 12.10
C ARG A 79 4.27 -1.09 13.23
N ASP A 80 5.32 -0.35 12.87
CA ASP A 80 6.12 0.44 13.80
C ASP A 80 5.96 1.94 13.51
N GLU A 81 6.83 2.76 14.12
CA GLU A 81 6.85 4.21 13.89
C GLU A 81 7.27 4.60 12.47
N GLN A 82 8.01 3.72 11.79
CA GLN A 82 8.62 3.97 10.47
C GLN A 82 7.80 3.39 9.32
N GLY A 83 6.87 2.47 9.56
CA GLY A 83 6.02 1.87 8.54
C GLY A 83 5.59 0.44 8.84
N LEU A 84 5.42 -0.33 7.77
CA LEU A 84 5.21 -1.79 7.85
C LEU A 84 6.58 -2.46 7.82
N ARG A 85 6.79 -3.43 8.72
CA ARG A 85 7.98 -4.28 8.75
C ARG A 85 7.58 -5.75 8.72
N ILE A 86 8.45 -6.59 8.18
CA ILE A 86 8.24 -8.03 8.17
C ILE A 86 8.56 -8.62 9.55
N THR A 87 7.78 -9.61 9.98
CA THR A 87 8.04 -10.34 11.23
C THR A 87 8.92 -11.58 10.98
N SER A 88 9.40 -12.20 12.05
CA SER A 88 10.09 -13.51 11.97
C SER A 88 9.23 -14.61 11.35
N LEU A 89 7.91 -14.59 11.56
CA LEU A 89 6.98 -15.52 10.92
C LEU A 89 6.83 -15.22 9.43
N GLY A 90 6.80 -13.95 9.04
CA GLY A 90 6.82 -13.51 7.65
C GLY A 90 8.08 -13.97 6.92
N GLU A 91 9.25 -13.83 7.53
CA GLU A 91 10.53 -14.31 6.96
C GLU A 91 10.52 -15.82 6.75
N ARG A 92 10.06 -16.59 7.75
CA ARG A 92 9.90 -18.05 7.61
C ARG A 92 8.94 -18.42 6.50
N LEU A 93 7.83 -17.67 6.33
CA LEU A 93 6.92 -17.88 5.21
C LEU A 93 7.66 -17.69 3.88
N LEU A 94 8.41 -16.60 3.73
CA LEU A 94 9.14 -16.29 2.50
C LEU A 94 10.28 -17.27 2.17
N ALA A 95 10.84 -17.94 3.18
CA ALA A 95 11.84 -19.00 2.99
C ALA A 95 11.27 -20.30 2.37
N THR A 96 9.94 -20.48 2.38
CA THR A 96 9.28 -21.65 1.75
C THR A 96 9.04 -21.43 0.25
N ALA A 97 8.89 -22.51 -0.53
CA ALA A 97 8.43 -22.38 -1.92
C ALA A 97 6.92 -22.04 -1.99
N GLU A 98 6.52 -21.18 -2.92
CA GLU A 98 5.11 -20.77 -3.08
C GLU A 98 4.23 -21.99 -3.41
N GLY A 99 3.12 -22.16 -2.68
CA GLY A 99 2.18 -23.28 -2.84
C GLY A 99 2.61 -24.61 -2.23
N SER A 100 3.83 -24.68 -1.66
CA SER A 100 4.40 -25.89 -1.05
C SER A 100 3.66 -26.34 0.23
N LEU A 101 3.93 -27.57 0.66
CA LEU A 101 3.40 -28.08 1.94
C LEU A 101 3.94 -27.29 3.13
N ASP A 102 5.21 -26.86 3.07
CA ASP A 102 5.86 -26.06 4.11
C ASP A 102 5.20 -24.68 4.22
N GLU A 103 4.90 -24.04 3.08
CA GLU A 103 4.17 -22.77 3.08
C GLU A 103 2.80 -22.91 3.76
N ARG A 104 2.05 -23.97 3.40
CA ARG A 104 0.75 -24.26 4.01
C ARG A 104 0.89 -24.51 5.51
N ALA A 105 1.96 -25.16 5.95
CA ALA A 105 2.23 -25.37 7.37
C ALA A 105 2.47 -24.06 8.12
N VAL A 106 3.25 -23.13 7.55
CA VAL A 106 3.47 -21.79 8.12
C VAL A 106 2.16 -21.01 8.22
N PHE A 107 1.32 -21.03 7.18
CA PHE A 107 0.00 -20.39 7.25
C PHE A 107 -0.93 -21.03 8.29
N ARG A 108 -0.92 -22.37 8.45
CA ARG A 108 -1.68 -23.04 9.52
C ARG A 108 -1.23 -22.57 10.89
N GLN A 109 0.09 -22.47 11.12
CA GLN A 109 0.64 -21.95 12.36
C GLN A 109 0.19 -20.50 12.60
N ALA A 110 0.27 -19.64 11.58
CA ALA A 110 -0.15 -18.24 11.66
C ALA A 110 -1.63 -18.10 12.01
N ILE A 111 -2.50 -18.89 11.36
CA ILE A 111 -3.94 -18.88 11.59
C ILE A 111 -4.29 -19.40 12.99
N ALA A 112 -3.63 -20.46 13.45
CA ALA A 112 -3.84 -21.01 14.79
C ALA A 112 -3.38 -20.06 15.91
N ALA A 113 -2.31 -19.28 15.65
CA ALA A 113 -1.78 -18.32 16.60
C ALA A 113 -2.59 -17.01 16.67
N ALA A 114 -3.45 -16.72 15.69
CA ALA A 114 -4.23 -15.48 15.63
C ALA A 114 -5.46 -15.55 16.57
N PRO A 115 -5.52 -14.79 17.68
CA PRO A 115 -6.63 -14.89 18.63
C PRO A 115 -8.03 -14.67 18.03
N PRO A 116 -8.23 -13.72 17.09
CA PRO A 116 -9.54 -13.55 16.46
C PRO A 116 -10.03 -14.72 15.62
N LEU A 117 -9.13 -15.63 15.22
CA LEU A 117 -9.45 -16.81 14.43
C LEU A 117 -9.71 -18.05 15.29
N ALA A 118 -9.45 -18.00 16.60
CA ALA A 118 -9.70 -19.10 17.53
C ALA A 118 -11.14 -19.68 17.46
N PRO A 119 -12.22 -18.88 17.32
CA PRO A 119 -13.59 -19.40 17.15
C PRO A 119 -13.81 -20.23 15.87
N PHE A 120 -12.86 -20.23 14.94
CA PHE A 120 -12.89 -20.96 13.67
C PHE A 120 -11.79 -22.03 13.59
N ALA A 121 -11.11 -22.36 14.69
CA ALA A 121 -10.04 -23.36 14.69
C ALA A 121 -10.52 -24.72 14.14
N SER A 122 -11.74 -25.14 14.48
CA SER A 122 -12.35 -26.38 14.00
C SER A 122 -12.50 -26.44 12.48
N LEU A 123 -12.81 -25.32 11.83
CA LEU A 123 -12.87 -25.20 10.36
C LEU A 123 -11.53 -25.56 9.72
N PHE A 124 -10.43 -25.09 10.31
CA PHE A 124 -9.07 -25.34 9.81
C PHE A 124 -8.53 -26.71 10.23
N ALA A 125 -9.12 -27.35 11.25
CA ALA A 125 -8.86 -28.72 11.67
C ALA A 125 -9.62 -29.79 10.85
N GLY A 126 -10.49 -29.39 9.92
CA GLY A 126 -11.18 -30.32 9.01
C GLY A 126 -12.71 -30.34 9.11
N GLU A 127 -13.32 -29.57 10.01
CA GLU A 127 -14.78 -29.50 10.14
C GLU A 127 -15.46 -29.01 8.84
N SER A 128 -16.37 -29.79 8.29
CA SER A 128 -17.12 -29.44 7.09
C SER A 128 -18.30 -28.52 7.40
N LEU A 129 -18.05 -27.20 7.40
CA LEU A 129 -19.07 -26.17 7.53
C LEU A 129 -19.47 -25.60 6.16
N THR A 130 -20.78 -25.46 5.94
CA THR A 130 -21.29 -24.73 4.78
C THR A 130 -21.06 -23.22 4.93
N SER A 131 -21.10 -22.50 3.80
CA SER A 131 -20.99 -21.03 3.79
C SER A 131 -22.07 -20.35 4.63
N ALA A 132 -23.29 -20.90 4.65
CA ALA A 132 -24.41 -20.37 5.41
C ALA A 132 -24.23 -20.58 6.93
N GLU A 133 -23.76 -21.76 7.35
CA GLU A 133 -23.46 -22.04 8.76
C GLU A 133 -22.33 -21.15 9.28
N LEU A 134 -21.26 -21.02 8.51
CA LEU A 134 -20.14 -20.17 8.86
C LEU A 134 -20.55 -18.69 8.92
N ALA A 135 -21.40 -18.23 8.00
CA ALA A 135 -21.96 -16.88 8.05
C ALA A 135 -22.79 -16.65 9.32
N ARG A 136 -23.69 -17.58 9.68
CA ARG A 136 -24.48 -17.49 10.94
C ARG A 136 -23.59 -17.44 12.17
N ARG A 137 -22.51 -18.24 12.21
CA ARG A 137 -21.52 -18.19 13.30
C ARG A 137 -20.84 -16.81 13.38
N ILE A 138 -20.45 -16.23 12.24
CA ILE A 138 -19.86 -14.88 12.20
C ILE A 138 -20.86 -13.82 12.66
N GLU A 139 -22.12 -13.89 12.24
CA GLU A 139 -23.19 -12.99 12.68
C GLU A 139 -23.36 -13.04 14.20
N ALA A 140 -23.42 -14.24 14.78
CA ALA A 140 -23.59 -14.44 16.22
C ALA A 140 -22.41 -13.88 17.04
N LEU A 141 -21.18 -13.99 16.52
CA LEU A 141 -19.95 -13.55 17.20
C LEU A 141 -19.70 -12.04 17.11
N THR A 142 -20.15 -11.40 16.02
CA THR A 142 -19.72 -10.03 15.67
C THR A 142 -20.86 -9.03 15.53
N GLY A 143 -22.11 -9.50 15.42
CA GLY A 143 -23.28 -8.65 15.12
C GLY A 143 -23.30 -8.07 13.70
N LEU A 144 -22.49 -8.61 12.77
CA LEU A 144 -22.45 -8.16 11.38
C LEU A 144 -23.75 -8.44 10.62
N SER A 145 -24.02 -7.67 9.57
CA SER A 145 -25.10 -7.96 8.63
C SER A 145 -24.84 -9.28 7.86
N SER A 146 -25.91 -9.96 7.46
CA SER A 146 -25.80 -11.26 6.78
C SER A 146 -25.08 -11.21 5.43
N SER A 147 -25.12 -10.08 4.72
CA SER A 147 -24.31 -9.89 3.51
C SER A 147 -22.81 -9.81 3.83
N THR A 148 -22.45 -9.09 4.89
CA THR A 148 -21.06 -8.93 5.32
C THR A 148 -20.49 -10.23 5.89
N ALA A 149 -21.28 -10.92 6.73
CA ALA A 149 -20.89 -12.21 7.30
C ALA A 149 -20.66 -13.27 6.22
N ARG A 150 -21.52 -13.34 5.19
CA ARG A 150 -21.30 -14.24 4.03
C ARG A 150 -20.00 -13.93 3.28
N ARG A 151 -19.65 -12.66 3.10
CA ARG A 151 -18.38 -12.27 2.45
C ARG A 151 -17.15 -12.70 3.27
N ARG A 152 -17.23 -12.59 4.60
CA ARG A 152 -16.19 -13.02 5.54
C ARG A 152 -16.08 -14.56 5.58
N ALA A 153 -17.22 -15.27 5.61
CA ALA A 153 -17.27 -16.73 5.52
C ALA A 153 -16.58 -17.26 4.24
N ARG A 154 -16.84 -16.63 3.09
CA ARG A 154 -16.17 -16.97 1.82
C ARG A 154 -14.64 -16.82 1.91
N THR A 155 -14.15 -15.86 2.68
CA THR A 155 -12.70 -15.65 2.89
C THR A 155 -12.10 -16.82 3.65
N LEU A 156 -12.67 -17.18 4.80
CA LEU A 156 -12.21 -18.32 5.61
C LEU A 156 -12.28 -19.65 4.84
N LEU A 157 -13.33 -19.87 4.05
CA LEU A 157 -13.45 -21.06 3.20
C LEU A 157 -12.38 -21.10 2.09
N ARG A 158 -12.02 -19.95 1.50
CA ARG A 158 -10.92 -19.86 0.53
C ARG A 158 -9.58 -20.17 1.19
N TRP A 159 -9.34 -19.66 2.39
CA TRP A 159 -8.14 -19.99 3.16
C TRP A 159 -8.08 -21.48 3.45
N ARG A 160 -9.14 -22.08 3.97
CA ARG A 160 -9.21 -23.53 4.21
C ARG A 160 -8.89 -24.33 2.94
N ARG A 161 -9.50 -23.97 1.82
CA ARG A 161 -9.23 -24.63 0.53
C ARG A 161 -7.76 -24.55 0.13
N TYR A 162 -7.10 -23.43 0.37
CA TYR A 162 -5.67 -23.26 0.09
C TYR A 162 -4.81 -24.15 0.98
N LEU A 163 -5.11 -24.23 2.29
CA LEU A 163 -4.33 -25.00 3.27
C LEU A 163 -4.44 -26.50 3.08
N ILE A 164 -5.60 -26.97 2.59
CA ILE A 164 -5.80 -28.35 2.13
C ILE A 164 -5.05 -28.50 0.80
N GLY A 165 -5.38 -27.64 -0.17
CA GLY A 165 -4.88 -27.66 -1.54
C GLY A 165 -5.08 -29.01 -2.25
N PRO A 166 -4.72 -29.12 -3.55
CA PRO A 166 -4.61 -30.43 -4.17
C PRO A 166 -3.44 -31.21 -3.53
N GLU A 167 -3.53 -32.54 -3.49
CA GLU A 167 -2.34 -33.39 -3.38
C GLU A 167 -1.34 -32.96 -4.47
N GLN A 168 -0.03 -33.03 -4.19
CA GLN A 168 0.98 -32.72 -5.19
C GLN A 168 0.63 -33.44 -6.50
N PRO A 169 0.71 -32.77 -7.67
CA PRO A 169 0.55 -33.49 -8.93
C PRO A 169 1.49 -34.69 -8.91
N ALA A 170 0.96 -35.88 -9.20
CA ALA A 170 1.73 -37.11 -9.21
C ALA A 170 3.04 -36.89 -9.98
N ALA A 171 4.17 -37.28 -9.39
CA ALA A 171 5.48 -37.15 -10.00
C ALA A 171 5.44 -37.75 -11.41
N GLY A 172 5.54 -36.92 -12.45
CA GLY A 172 5.54 -37.37 -13.85
C GLY A 172 4.58 -36.65 -14.81
N ALA A 173 3.66 -35.80 -14.33
CA ALA A 173 2.89 -34.95 -15.25
C ALA A 173 3.77 -33.81 -15.80
N LEU A 174 4.12 -33.85 -17.09
CA LEU A 174 4.76 -32.75 -17.81
C LEU A 174 3.78 -31.56 -17.91
N ALA A 175 3.75 -30.73 -16.88
CA ALA A 175 3.06 -29.45 -16.90
C ALA A 175 4.01 -28.38 -17.43
N ILE A 176 3.62 -27.67 -18.49
CA ILE A 176 4.34 -26.47 -18.92
C ILE A 176 4.21 -25.45 -17.78
N PRO A 177 5.32 -25.00 -17.17
CA PRO A 177 5.26 -24.00 -16.12
C PRO A 177 4.65 -22.71 -16.69
N LYS A 178 3.85 -22.02 -15.87
CA LYS A 178 3.24 -20.73 -16.23
C LYS A 178 4.28 -19.61 -16.18
N LEU A 179 5.32 -19.71 -17.01
CA LEU A 179 6.48 -18.82 -17.00
C LEU A 179 6.09 -17.37 -17.26
N GLY A 180 5.11 -17.11 -18.13
CA GLY A 180 4.61 -15.74 -18.36
C GLY A 180 4.09 -15.08 -17.09
N GLU A 181 3.20 -15.75 -16.35
CA GLU A 181 2.70 -15.23 -15.06
C GLU A 181 3.81 -15.09 -14.01
N GLN A 182 4.83 -15.97 -14.04
CA GLN A 182 5.98 -15.87 -13.14
C GLN A 182 6.86 -14.64 -13.48
N LEU A 183 7.14 -14.42 -14.76
CA LEU A 183 7.90 -13.26 -15.25
C LEU A 183 7.17 -11.95 -14.92
N GLU A 184 5.86 -11.88 -15.18
CA GLU A 184 5.04 -10.71 -14.82
C GLU A 184 5.10 -10.42 -13.32
N ARG A 185 5.05 -11.45 -12.46
CA ARG A 185 5.19 -11.28 -11.01
C ARG A 185 6.59 -10.79 -10.62
N MET A 186 7.64 -11.31 -11.26
CA MET A 186 9.02 -10.88 -11.02
C MET A 186 9.23 -9.43 -11.44
N VAL A 187 8.74 -9.03 -12.62
CA VAL A 187 8.81 -7.64 -13.11
C VAL A 187 8.00 -6.71 -12.20
N ALA A 188 6.78 -7.08 -11.82
CA ALA A 188 5.98 -6.26 -10.89
C ALA A 188 6.67 -6.07 -9.53
N HIS A 189 7.32 -7.13 -9.03
CA HIS A 189 8.08 -7.05 -7.79
C HIS A 189 9.32 -6.15 -7.93
N HIS A 190 10.12 -6.36 -8.99
CA HIS A 190 11.27 -5.50 -9.33
C HIS A 190 10.85 -4.03 -9.42
N ASN A 191 9.77 -3.74 -10.13
CA ASN A 191 9.25 -2.38 -10.29
C ASN A 191 8.83 -1.77 -8.96
N ALA A 192 8.18 -2.54 -8.08
CA ALA A 192 7.81 -2.05 -6.75
C ALA A 192 9.04 -1.65 -5.92
N VAL A 193 10.10 -2.47 -5.95
CA VAL A 193 11.37 -2.20 -5.26
C VAL A 193 12.09 -0.99 -5.88
N ALA A 194 12.18 -0.93 -7.22
CA ALA A 194 12.80 0.17 -7.94
C ALA A 194 12.08 1.52 -7.69
N LYS A 195 10.74 1.53 -7.67
CA LYS A 195 9.94 2.70 -7.30
C LYS A 195 10.27 3.16 -5.88
N GLN A 196 10.31 2.24 -4.92
CA GLN A 196 10.63 2.60 -3.54
C GLN A 196 12.05 3.20 -3.43
N ARG A 197 13.06 2.55 -4.02
CA ARG A 197 14.44 3.05 -4.00
C ARG A 197 14.56 4.45 -4.60
N THR A 198 13.84 4.70 -5.68
CA THR A 198 13.78 6.02 -6.33
C THR A 198 13.12 7.06 -5.45
N LEU A 199 12.02 6.72 -4.77
CA LEU A 199 11.38 7.60 -3.80
C LEU A 199 12.27 7.90 -2.60
N ASP A 200 12.98 6.90 -2.07
CA ASP A 200 13.91 7.10 -0.96
C ASP A 200 15.07 8.00 -1.36
N TRP A 201 15.58 7.85 -2.59
CA TRP A 201 16.59 8.75 -3.13
C TRP A 201 16.07 10.18 -3.32
N LEU A 202 14.89 10.36 -3.90
CA LEU A 202 14.24 11.67 -4.03
C LEU A 202 14.01 12.31 -2.67
N HIS A 203 13.68 11.51 -1.64
CA HIS A 203 13.54 11.98 -0.27
C HIS A 203 14.86 12.44 0.33
N ARG A 204 16.01 11.89 -0.07
CA ARG A 204 17.32 12.37 0.39
C ARG A 204 17.88 13.54 -0.42
N ALA A 205 17.29 13.89 -1.56
CA ALA A 205 17.71 15.02 -2.37
C ALA A 205 17.45 16.38 -1.66
N THR A 206 18.26 17.39 -1.97
CA THR A 206 18.00 18.76 -1.50
C THR A 206 16.69 19.30 -2.11
N PRO A 207 15.99 20.24 -1.44
CA PRO A 207 14.77 20.84 -1.99
C PRO A 207 14.98 21.39 -3.42
N ALA A 208 16.02 22.20 -3.62
CA ALA A 208 16.37 22.76 -4.92
C ALA A 208 16.63 21.67 -6.00
N ARG A 209 17.29 20.56 -5.64
CA ARG A 209 17.49 19.45 -6.58
C ARG A 209 16.17 18.77 -6.94
N PHE A 210 15.27 18.59 -5.98
CA PHE A 210 13.96 17.99 -6.23
C PHE A 210 13.08 18.88 -7.12
N GLU A 211 13.10 20.19 -6.90
CA GLU A 211 12.44 21.19 -7.74
C GLU A 211 13.00 21.17 -9.17
N GLY A 212 14.34 21.11 -9.31
CA GLY A 212 15.02 20.95 -10.60
C GLY A 212 14.61 19.68 -11.34
N ILE A 213 14.55 18.54 -10.66
CA ILE A 213 14.08 17.27 -11.24
C ILE A 213 12.61 17.38 -11.69
N CYS A 214 11.77 18.06 -10.93
CA CYS A 214 10.38 18.29 -11.33
C CYS A 214 10.28 19.21 -12.56
N ALA A 215 11.16 20.21 -12.68
CA ALA A 215 11.27 21.06 -13.87
C ALA A 215 11.76 20.26 -15.10
N GLU A 216 12.79 19.43 -14.95
CA GLU A 216 13.28 18.52 -15.99
C GLU A 216 12.17 17.58 -16.48
N LEU A 217 11.40 17.01 -15.55
CA LEU A 217 10.25 16.18 -15.88
C LEU A 217 9.19 16.93 -16.68
N LEU A 218 8.80 18.14 -16.26
CA LEU A 218 7.84 18.95 -17.02
C LEU A 218 8.36 19.28 -18.42
N ALA A 219 9.65 19.61 -18.56
CA ALA A 219 10.26 19.84 -19.86
C ALA A 219 10.22 18.58 -20.75
N ALA A 220 10.57 17.40 -20.20
CA ALA A 220 10.52 16.12 -20.91
C ALA A 220 9.08 15.70 -21.27
N MET A 221 8.08 16.14 -20.50
CA MET A 221 6.65 15.99 -20.81
C MET A 221 6.16 16.96 -21.90
N GLY A 222 7.02 17.84 -22.42
CA GLY A 222 6.69 18.78 -23.49
C GLY A 222 6.15 20.14 -23.03
N TYR A 223 6.27 20.48 -21.75
CA TYR A 223 5.97 21.83 -21.28
C TYR A 223 7.09 22.78 -21.75
N GLY A 224 6.70 23.98 -22.22
CA GLY A 224 7.62 25.03 -22.65
C GLY A 224 7.91 26.04 -21.53
N GLN A 225 8.93 26.88 -21.75
CA GLN A 225 9.31 27.99 -20.85
C GLN A 225 9.43 27.57 -19.37
N VAL A 226 9.94 26.36 -19.11
CA VAL A 226 10.03 25.82 -17.77
C VAL A 226 11.11 26.56 -16.97
N ARG A 227 10.74 27.13 -15.83
CA ARG A 227 11.62 27.88 -14.94
C ARG A 227 11.37 27.48 -13.49
N VAL A 228 12.43 27.11 -12.78
CA VAL A 228 12.43 27.04 -11.32
C VAL A 228 12.42 28.46 -10.78
N VAL A 229 11.45 28.77 -9.92
CA VAL A 229 11.25 30.14 -9.39
C VAL A 229 11.67 30.23 -7.92
N GLY A 230 11.57 29.12 -7.19
CA GLY A 230 12.10 28.86 -5.83
C GLY A 230 12.39 30.08 -4.94
N GLY A 231 11.60 30.28 -3.89
CA GLY A 231 11.84 31.35 -2.92
C GLY A 231 10.89 31.33 -1.71
N SER A 232 11.43 31.67 -0.54
CA SER A 232 10.61 31.94 0.65
C SER A 232 9.85 33.26 0.46
N GLY A 233 8.66 33.19 -0.13
CA GLY A 233 7.80 34.35 -0.40
C GLY A 233 6.80 34.16 -1.55
N ASP A 234 7.04 33.19 -2.44
CA ASP A 234 6.37 33.13 -3.76
C ASP A 234 5.02 32.40 -3.75
N GLY A 235 4.31 32.43 -2.61
CA GLY A 235 3.00 31.80 -2.48
C GLY A 235 3.02 30.27 -2.61
N GLY A 236 4.20 29.64 -2.60
CA GLY A 236 4.38 28.20 -2.66
C GLY A 236 4.51 27.60 -4.07
N VAL A 237 4.79 28.41 -5.10
CA VAL A 237 5.10 27.89 -6.45
C VAL A 237 6.60 27.63 -6.57
N ASP A 238 6.95 26.42 -7.01
CA ASP A 238 8.36 26.03 -7.16
C ASP A 238 8.80 26.06 -8.63
N VAL A 239 7.90 25.71 -9.56
CA VAL A 239 8.16 25.71 -11.01
C VAL A 239 7.02 26.42 -11.76
N LEU A 240 7.38 27.28 -12.70
CA LEU A 240 6.45 27.84 -13.70
C LEU A 240 6.75 27.24 -15.07
N ALA A 241 5.71 26.97 -15.84
CA ALA A 241 5.79 26.42 -17.18
C ALA A 241 4.62 26.88 -18.05
N VAL A 242 4.71 26.62 -19.35
CA VAL A 242 3.64 26.86 -20.32
C VAL A 242 3.30 25.54 -20.99
N HIS A 243 2.03 25.13 -20.91
CA HIS A 243 1.53 24.04 -21.73
C HIS A 243 0.97 24.61 -23.03
N ARG A 244 1.46 24.11 -24.17
CA ARG A 244 0.93 24.47 -25.48
C ARG A 244 0.14 23.30 -26.05
N ASP A 245 -1.13 23.53 -26.36
CA ASP A 245 -1.96 22.51 -27.01
C ASP A 245 -1.62 22.38 -28.52
N ARG A 246 -2.28 21.43 -29.19
CA ARG A 246 -2.07 21.19 -30.63
C ARG A 246 -2.58 22.32 -31.53
N TRP A 247 -3.40 23.23 -31.00
CA TRP A 247 -3.92 24.40 -31.70
C TRP A 247 -3.08 25.65 -31.44
N GLY A 248 -2.04 25.55 -30.60
CA GLY A 248 -1.15 26.64 -30.28
C GLY A 248 -1.60 27.51 -29.10
N HIS A 249 -2.67 27.16 -28.39
CA HIS A 249 -3.05 27.90 -27.18
C HIS A 249 -2.06 27.64 -26.05
N GLU A 250 -1.66 28.70 -25.37
CA GLU A 250 -0.74 28.65 -24.25
C GLU A 250 -1.50 28.75 -22.92
N LEU A 251 -1.26 27.78 -22.05
CA LEU A 251 -1.79 27.75 -20.69
C LEU A 251 -0.64 27.91 -19.70
N ALA A 252 -0.70 28.96 -18.88
CA ALA A 252 0.22 29.13 -17.77
C ALA A 252 0.00 28.03 -16.73
N VAL A 253 1.08 27.35 -16.37
CA VAL A 253 1.10 26.23 -15.43
C VAL A 253 2.02 26.56 -14.27
N ALA A 254 1.54 26.32 -13.05
CA ALA A 254 2.40 26.34 -11.86
C ALA A 254 2.46 24.95 -11.24
N ALA A 255 3.66 24.54 -10.84
CA ALA A 255 3.86 23.33 -10.08
C ALA A 255 4.46 23.63 -8.71
N GLN A 256 3.98 22.91 -7.70
CA GLN A 256 4.53 22.88 -6.35
C GLN A 256 5.04 21.47 -6.06
N ALA A 257 6.26 21.36 -5.57
CA ALA A 257 6.99 20.14 -5.30
C ALA A 257 7.24 19.99 -3.79
N LYS A 258 6.61 19.00 -3.15
CA LYS A 258 6.73 18.73 -1.71
C LYS A 258 7.42 17.40 -1.44
N ARG A 259 8.70 17.47 -1.04
CA ARG A 259 9.46 16.34 -0.49
C ARG A 259 9.05 16.05 0.95
N TRP A 260 8.14 15.12 1.15
CA TRP A 260 7.50 14.86 2.45
C TRP A 260 7.54 13.36 2.76
N ALA A 261 7.61 13.02 4.06
CA ALA A 261 7.49 11.63 4.52
C ALA A 261 6.03 11.22 4.77
N ARG A 262 5.22 12.17 5.25
CA ARG A 262 3.81 11.95 5.59
C ARG A 262 2.91 12.41 4.46
N SER A 263 1.74 11.79 4.35
CA SER A 263 0.77 12.15 3.34
C SER A 263 0.34 13.62 3.43
N LEU A 264 0.17 14.27 2.29
CA LEU A 264 -0.27 15.66 2.21
C LEU A 264 -1.76 15.77 2.59
N GLY A 265 -2.03 16.71 3.50
CA GLY A 265 -3.38 17.04 3.97
C GLY A 265 -4.12 17.99 3.03
N ARG A 266 -5.44 18.13 3.24
CA ARG A 266 -6.31 19.03 2.46
C ARG A 266 -5.81 20.48 2.42
N ARG A 267 -5.22 20.96 3.53
CA ARG A 267 -4.68 22.33 3.65
C ARG A 267 -3.74 22.70 2.49
N VAL A 268 -2.81 21.81 2.12
CA VAL A 268 -1.83 22.05 1.05
C VAL A 268 -2.52 22.13 -0.31
N VAL A 269 -3.53 21.30 -0.52
CA VAL A 269 -4.35 21.32 -1.74
C VAL A 269 -5.12 22.64 -1.86
N ASP A 270 -5.77 23.07 -0.78
CA ASP A 270 -6.52 24.34 -0.75
C ASP A 270 -5.59 25.56 -1.00
N GLU A 271 -4.37 25.53 -0.46
CA GLU A 271 -3.36 26.57 -0.72
C GLU A 271 -3.01 26.65 -2.21
N MET A 272 -2.77 25.51 -2.86
CA MET A 272 -2.48 25.44 -4.29
C MET A 272 -3.68 25.89 -5.16
N ILE A 273 -4.91 25.56 -4.76
CA ILE A 273 -6.13 26.08 -5.41
C ILE A 273 -6.18 27.62 -5.30
N GLY A 274 -5.82 28.17 -4.13
CA GLY A 274 -5.71 29.61 -3.95
C GLY A 274 -4.71 30.27 -4.89
N VAL A 275 -3.55 29.64 -5.12
CA VAL A 275 -2.54 30.08 -6.09
C VAL A 275 -3.09 30.04 -7.51
N LEU A 276 -3.70 28.92 -7.91
CA LEU A 276 -4.34 28.73 -9.21
C LEU A 276 -5.33 29.87 -9.53
N VAL A 277 -6.22 30.18 -8.59
CA VAL A 277 -7.28 31.19 -8.77
C VAL A 277 -6.70 32.61 -8.79
N ARG A 278 -5.85 32.97 -7.82
CA ARG A 278 -5.26 34.33 -7.75
C ARG A 278 -4.32 34.63 -8.92
N GLY A 279 -3.53 33.64 -9.33
CA GLY A 279 -2.59 33.75 -10.44
C GLY A 279 -3.22 33.64 -11.83
N ARG A 280 -4.55 33.40 -11.91
CA ARG A 280 -5.28 33.15 -13.17
C ARG A 280 -4.61 32.09 -14.05
N LEU A 281 -4.09 31.05 -13.41
CA LEU A 281 -3.36 29.98 -14.07
C LEU A 281 -4.33 29.04 -14.82
N GLY A 282 -3.89 28.52 -15.96
CA GLY A 282 -4.63 27.51 -16.71
C GLY A 282 -4.60 26.14 -16.05
N GLN A 283 -3.50 25.82 -15.36
CA GLN A 283 -3.32 24.57 -14.63
C GLN A 283 -2.42 24.74 -13.40
N ALA A 284 -2.67 23.93 -12.38
CA ALA A 284 -1.82 23.76 -11.21
C ALA A 284 -1.44 22.29 -11.05
N ILE A 285 -0.21 22.01 -10.65
CA ILE A 285 0.28 20.65 -10.40
C ILE A 285 0.88 20.60 -8.99
N LEU A 286 0.40 19.68 -8.15
CA LEU A 286 0.97 19.43 -6.84
C LEU A 286 1.66 18.07 -6.85
N ILE A 287 2.98 18.08 -6.74
CA ILE A 287 3.86 16.91 -6.81
C ILE A 287 4.38 16.60 -5.41
N THR A 288 4.37 15.32 -5.01
CA THR A 288 4.99 14.89 -3.74
C THR A 288 5.68 13.54 -3.86
N THR A 289 6.73 13.32 -3.07
CA THR A 289 7.37 12.01 -2.89
C THR A 289 6.56 11.06 -1.99
N SER A 290 5.49 11.55 -1.37
CA SER A 290 4.58 10.79 -0.51
C SER A 290 3.24 10.54 -1.19
N ASP A 291 2.16 10.42 -0.43
CA ASP A 291 0.81 10.24 -0.94
C ASP A 291 -0.14 11.35 -0.46
N PHE A 292 -1.36 11.39 -0.95
CA PHE A 292 -2.37 12.34 -0.49
C PHE A 292 -3.30 11.71 0.53
N SER A 293 -3.76 12.48 1.51
CA SER A 293 -4.86 12.07 2.38
C SER A 293 -6.16 11.89 1.57
N LYS A 294 -7.14 11.15 2.09
CA LYS A 294 -8.46 11.00 1.46
C LYS A 294 -9.11 12.38 1.20
N ALA A 295 -9.12 13.25 2.20
CA ALA A 295 -9.67 14.60 2.09
C ALA A 295 -8.91 15.48 1.08
N ALA A 296 -7.58 15.31 0.94
CA ALA A 296 -6.80 16.01 -0.08
C ALA A 296 -7.18 15.55 -1.50
N ARG A 297 -7.36 14.24 -1.72
CA ARG A 297 -7.81 13.71 -3.02
C ARG A 297 -9.21 14.18 -3.38
N GLU A 298 -10.13 14.20 -2.42
CA GLU A 298 -11.49 14.71 -2.61
C GLU A 298 -11.49 16.20 -2.96
N ALA A 299 -10.67 17.01 -2.30
CA ALA A 299 -10.51 18.42 -2.63
C ALA A 299 -9.89 18.64 -4.02
N GLY A 300 -8.85 17.87 -4.36
CA GLY A 300 -8.23 17.94 -5.69
C GLY A 300 -9.18 17.52 -6.81
N ALA A 301 -10.01 16.51 -6.58
CA ALA A 301 -11.01 16.06 -7.56
C ALA A 301 -12.11 17.09 -7.82
N ALA A 302 -12.33 18.04 -6.90
CA ALA A 302 -13.30 19.11 -7.06
C ALA A 302 -12.80 20.29 -7.92
N GLU A 303 -11.48 20.39 -8.18
CA GLU A 303 -10.90 21.43 -9.06
C GLU A 303 -10.24 20.77 -10.28
N PRO A 304 -10.88 20.81 -11.47
CA PRO A 304 -10.41 20.09 -12.65
C PRO A 304 -9.07 20.60 -13.20
N ARG A 305 -8.67 21.84 -12.89
CA ARG A 305 -7.39 22.41 -13.30
C ARG A 305 -6.24 22.05 -12.35
N LEU A 306 -6.50 21.37 -11.24
CA LEU A 306 -5.48 20.91 -10.31
C LEU A 306 -5.15 19.43 -10.54
N ARG A 307 -3.88 19.15 -10.81
CA ARG A 307 -3.35 17.79 -10.90
C ARG A 307 -2.60 17.43 -9.62
N LEU A 308 -2.97 16.32 -9.00
CA LEU A 308 -2.22 15.72 -7.90
C LEU A 308 -1.33 14.59 -8.44
N VAL A 309 -0.04 14.63 -8.11
CA VAL A 309 0.97 13.62 -8.49
C VAL A 309 1.64 13.11 -7.22
N ASN A 310 1.33 11.86 -6.84
CA ASN A 310 1.95 11.22 -5.69
C ASN A 310 3.29 10.56 -6.05
N GLY A 311 3.99 9.98 -5.07
CA GLY A 311 5.31 9.40 -5.29
C GLY A 311 5.32 8.29 -6.34
N ALA A 312 4.37 7.34 -6.26
CA ALA A 312 4.31 6.24 -7.24
C ALA A 312 4.09 6.77 -8.67
N GLN A 313 3.16 7.72 -8.84
CA GLN A 313 2.90 8.37 -10.11
C GLN A 313 4.07 9.20 -10.61
N LEU A 314 4.82 9.85 -9.70
CA LEU A 314 6.00 10.63 -10.05
C LEU A 314 7.07 9.74 -10.69
N VAL A 315 7.35 8.56 -10.10
CA VAL A 315 8.33 7.62 -10.66
C VAL A 315 7.84 7.01 -11.98
N GLU A 316 6.53 6.76 -12.12
CA GLU A 316 5.96 6.33 -13.40
C GLU A 316 6.12 7.39 -14.50
N LEU A 317 5.84 8.66 -14.19
CA LEU A 317 6.03 9.76 -15.13
C LEU A 317 7.50 9.93 -15.50
N MET A 318 8.39 9.83 -14.51
CA MET A 318 9.85 9.79 -14.75
C MET A 318 10.22 8.70 -15.74
N ALA A 319 9.76 7.47 -15.51
CA ALA A 319 10.05 6.33 -16.37
C ALA A 319 9.46 6.47 -17.79
N ALA A 320 8.26 7.04 -17.91
CA ALA A 320 7.59 7.25 -19.19
C ALA A 320 8.26 8.33 -20.05
N HIS A 321 9.06 9.21 -19.44
CA HIS A 321 9.71 10.33 -20.09
C HIS A 321 11.25 10.27 -19.99
N ASP A 322 11.81 9.11 -19.62
CA ASP A 322 13.25 8.85 -19.49
C ASP A 322 13.99 9.87 -18.60
N VAL A 323 13.36 10.27 -17.49
CA VAL A 323 13.95 11.19 -16.50
C VAL A 323 14.34 10.42 -15.26
N ILE A 324 15.64 10.31 -14.96
CA ILE A 324 16.24 9.55 -13.83
C ILE A 324 16.06 8.02 -13.93
N VAL A 325 14.87 7.54 -14.27
CA VAL A 325 14.55 6.14 -14.50
C VAL A 325 13.85 6.00 -15.86
N GLY A 326 13.84 4.79 -16.41
CA GLY A 326 13.18 4.44 -17.68
C GLY A 326 12.59 3.03 -17.64
N PHE A 327 11.95 2.63 -18.73
CA PHE A 327 11.48 1.24 -18.91
C PHE A 327 12.48 0.44 -19.76
N GLY A 328 12.92 -0.69 -19.21
CA GLY A 328 13.71 -1.68 -19.92
C GLY A 328 12.87 -2.51 -20.89
N ARG A 329 13.51 -3.53 -21.48
CA ARG A 329 12.94 -4.30 -22.61
C ARG A 329 11.66 -5.05 -22.23
N HIS A 330 11.52 -5.45 -20.97
CA HIS A 330 10.42 -6.26 -20.46
C HIS A 330 9.49 -5.43 -19.55
N GLY A 331 9.59 -4.10 -19.58
CA GLY A 331 8.81 -3.20 -18.72
C GLY A 331 9.34 -3.10 -17.29
N GLU A 332 10.54 -3.61 -17.02
CA GLU A 332 11.25 -3.42 -15.76
C GLU A 332 11.77 -1.99 -15.65
N LEU A 333 11.63 -1.38 -14.46
CA LEU A 333 12.21 -0.07 -14.20
C LEU A 333 13.73 -0.17 -14.12
N VAL A 334 14.40 0.67 -14.89
CA VAL A 334 15.86 0.77 -14.93
C VAL A 334 16.30 2.17 -14.53
N ASP A 335 17.39 2.28 -13.77
CA ASP A 335 18.01 3.57 -13.48
C ASP A 335 18.78 4.06 -14.73
N LEU A 336 18.50 5.28 -15.16
CA LEU A 336 19.17 5.92 -16.31
C LEU A 336 20.41 6.70 -15.89
N ASP A 337 20.53 7.04 -14.60
CA ASP A 337 21.71 7.67 -14.01
C ASP A 337 22.40 6.69 -13.02
N PRO A 338 23.40 5.91 -13.46
CA PRO A 338 24.14 5.01 -12.58
C PRO A 338 25.05 5.74 -11.57
N ALA A 339 25.29 7.05 -11.72
CA ALA A 339 26.03 7.85 -10.75
C ALA A 339 25.14 8.32 -9.58
N ARG A 340 23.82 8.13 -9.67
CA ARG A 340 22.83 8.49 -8.65
C ARG A 340 23.15 7.93 -7.26
N ASP A 341 23.66 6.70 -7.21
CA ASP A 341 24.04 6.01 -5.96
C ASP A 341 25.36 6.51 -5.35
N ARG A 342 26.22 7.20 -6.13
CA ARG A 342 27.49 7.74 -5.62
C ARG A 342 27.30 9.04 -4.84
N LEU A 343 26.23 9.78 -5.13
CA LEU A 343 25.97 11.10 -4.53
C LEU A 343 25.25 11.02 -3.18
N ASN A 344 24.74 9.84 -2.79
CA ASN A 344 24.09 9.66 -1.49
C ASN A 344 24.00 8.15 -1.13
N PRO A 345 25.05 7.54 -0.54
CA PRO A 345 25.01 6.11 -0.22
C PRO A 345 23.84 5.84 0.73
N ALA A 346 23.07 4.78 0.43
CA ALA A 346 22.10 4.27 1.39
C ALA A 346 22.81 3.98 2.73
N PRO A 347 22.15 4.14 3.89
CA PRO A 347 22.71 3.63 5.13
C PRO A 347 23.02 2.14 4.91
N ARG A 348 24.26 1.73 5.20
CA ARG A 348 24.63 0.31 5.16
C ARG A 348 23.62 -0.43 6.02
N LEU A 349 22.88 -1.36 5.43
CA LEU A 349 22.21 -2.39 6.21
C LEU A 349 23.32 -3.15 6.93
N ALA A 350 23.39 -3.02 8.25
CA ALA A 350 24.33 -3.78 9.05
C ALA A 350 24.14 -5.25 8.71
N SER A 351 25.23 -5.91 8.35
CA SER A 351 25.22 -7.35 8.13
C SER A 351 24.84 -8.06 9.44
N VAL A 352 24.19 -9.22 9.35
CA VAL A 352 23.83 -10.02 10.54
C VAL A 352 25.09 -10.36 11.37
N ASP A 353 26.26 -10.44 10.74
CA ASP A 353 27.55 -10.68 11.38
C ASP A 353 28.01 -9.51 12.26
N GLU A 354 27.74 -8.25 11.88
CA GLU A 354 28.14 -7.06 12.65
C GLU A 354 27.35 -6.89 13.96
N LEU A 355 26.16 -7.48 14.08
CA LEU A 355 25.33 -7.49 15.29
C LEU A 355 25.74 -8.57 16.31
N THR A 356 26.60 -9.52 15.92
CA THR A 356 27.02 -10.64 16.78
C THR A 356 28.44 -10.49 17.35
N ALA A 357 29.17 -9.46 16.93
CA ALA A 357 30.47 -9.14 17.50
C ALA A 357 30.32 -8.59 18.92
N ARG A 358 30.53 -9.45 19.92
CA ARG A 358 30.67 -9.04 21.32
C ARG A 358 31.83 -8.04 21.45
N PRO A 359 31.69 -6.95 22.22
CA PRO A 359 32.83 -6.10 22.54
C PRO A 359 33.85 -6.93 23.33
N ALA A 360 35.11 -6.91 22.88
CA ALA A 360 36.23 -7.42 23.65
C ALA A 360 36.26 -6.70 25.01
N GLY A 361 36.26 -7.48 26.09
CA GLY A 361 36.25 -6.94 27.45
C GLY A 361 37.48 -6.08 27.73
N PRO A 362 37.40 -5.13 28.67
CA PRO A 362 38.55 -4.34 29.06
C PRO A 362 39.57 -5.26 29.73
N GLY A 363 40.74 -5.37 29.12
CA GLY A 363 41.93 -5.91 29.76
C GLY A 363 42.55 -4.87 30.70
N LEU A 364 42.94 -5.38 31.87
CA LEU A 364 43.62 -4.76 33.02
C LEU A 364 42.73 -4.02 34.03
#